data_AF-A0A835IWZ6-F1
#
_entry.id   AF-A0A835IWZ6-F1
#
_cell.length_a   1.000
_cell.length_b   1.000
_cell.length_c   1.000
_cell.angle_alpha   90.00
_cell.angle_beta   90.00
_cell.angle_gamma   90.00
#
_symmetry.space_group_name_H-M   'P 1'
#
loop_
_entity.id
_entity.type
_entity.pdbx_description
1 polymer ?
#
loop_
_entity_poly.entity_id
_entity_poly.type
_entity_poly.pdbx_seq_one_letter_code
_entity_poly.pdbx_strand_id
1 'polypeptide(L)'
;MVHHSWECLKEILVGDWTDGILCSIGMPVINGSEYVHFGYGYMKFNDNVRVAAEVCEELFVPVPPHTELSLNCVQVFMNASKSHHQLRKLDIRLSAFRTICHRLILVDECCCVVINEDVVAKGSQFFVKDVEVVVAQVDLDTVDSLRGSISSFQEQASAAAVVPLVRVQYNLCRSFKHQMPLSSPLKITYHSPEQEITYGPG
;
A
#
# COMPACT_ATOMS: atom_id res chain seq x y z
N MET A 1 -20.13 3.94 18.20
CA MET A 1 -18.90 3.98 17.38
C MET A 1 -19.04 3.09 16.16
N VAL A 2 -19.26 1.77 16.30
CA VAL A 2 -19.43 0.84 15.16
C VAL A 2 -20.58 1.24 14.22
N HIS A 3 -21.78 1.48 14.74
CA HIS A 3 -22.94 1.89 13.91
C HIS A 3 -22.67 3.13 13.06
N HIS A 4 -22.05 4.16 13.65
CA HIS A 4 -21.73 5.39 12.94
C HIS A 4 -20.70 5.15 11.82
N SER A 5 -19.70 4.28 12.04
CA SER A 5 -18.76 3.91 10.97
C SER A 5 -19.47 3.28 9.76
N TRP A 6 -20.51 2.46 10.00
CA TRP A 6 -21.31 1.87 8.93
C TRP A 6 -22.19 2.91 8.20
N GLU A 7 -22.70 3.92 8.91
CA GLU A 7 -23.43 5.03 8.29
C GLU A 7 -22.52 5.83 7.36
N CYS A 8 -21.31 6.18 7.81
CA CYS A 8 -20.31 6.85 6.97
C CYS A 8 -19.94 6.01 5.74
N LEU A 9 -19.71 4.70 5.91
CA LEU A 9 -19.44 3.81 4.79
C LEU A 9 -20.60 3.78 3.79
N LYS A 10 -21.84 3.73 4.28
CA LYS A 10 -23.03 3.78 3.43
C LYS A 10 -23.08 5.07 2.61
N GLU A 11 -22.79 6.22 3.21
CA GLU A 11 -22.76 7.50 2.48
C GLU A 11 -21.69 7.50 1.38
N ILE A 12 -20.49 6.97 1.67
CA ILE A 12 -19.40 6.84 0.69
C ILE A 12 -19.81 5.93 -0.47
N LEU A 13 -20.47 4.80 -0.18
CA LEU A 13 -20.89 3.81 -1.19
C LEU A 13 -22.10 4.26 -2.03
N VAL A 14 -22.97 5.11 -1.48
CA VAL A 14 -24.14 5.64 -2.20
C VAL A 14 -23.77 6.84 -3.07
N GLY A 15 -22.71 7.57 -2.72
CA GLY A 15 -22.15 8.63 -3.55
C GLY A 15 -21.39 8.10 -4.78
N ASP A 16 -21.13 8.98 -5.74
CA ASP A 16 -20.36 8.72 -6.96
C ASP A 16 -18.86 9.06 -6.82
N TRP A 17 -18.44 9.57 -5.66
CA TRP A 17 -17.07 10.01 -5.38
C TRP A 17 -16.01 8.91 -5.49
N THR A 18 -16.42 7.65 -5.38
CA THR A 18 -15.52 6.47 -5.38
C THR A 18 -15.63 5.64 -6.65
N ASP A 19 -16.41 6.09 -7.63
CA ASP A 19 -16.66 5.34 -8.86
C ASP A 19 -15.36 5.10 -9.65
N GLY A 20 -15.10 3.82 -9.92
CA GLY A 20 -13.94 3.39 -10.69
C GLY A 20 -12.60 3.46 -9.93
N ILE A 21 -12.64 3.62 -8.60
CA ILE A 21 -11.46 3.67 -7.73
C ILE A 21 -11.54 2.53 -6.71
N LEU A 22 -10.42 1.85 -6.49
CA LEU A 22 -10.29 0.94 -5.34
C LEU A 22 -10.02 1.77 -4.09
N CYS A 23 -10.91 1.66 -3.09
CA CYS A 23 -10.76 2.36 -1.82
C CYS A 23 -10.43 1.37 -0.68
N SER A 24 -9.35 1.65 0.05
CA SER A 24 -9.03 0.99 1.33
C SER A 24 -9.45 1.91 2.47
N ILE A 25 -10.37 1.46 3.32
CA ILE A 25 -10.92 2.27 4.42
C ILE A 25 -10.89 1.44 5.70
N GLY A 26 -10.20 1.95 6.73
CA GLY A 26 -10.17 1.35 8.06
C GLY A 26 -11.38 1.73 8.90
N MET A 27 -12.07 0.74 9.46
CA MET A 27 -13.16 0.95 10.43
C MET A 27 -13.32 -0.25 11.38
N PRO A 28 -13.91 -0.05 12.58
CA PRO A 28 -14.22 -1.17 13.46
C PRO A 28 -15.36 -2.02 12.87
N VAL A 29 -15.12 -3.33 12.73
CA VAL A 29 -16.09 -4.30 12.20
C VAL A 29 -16.38 -5.36 13.26
N ILE A 30 -17.66 -5.69 13.45
CA ILE A 30 -18.07 -6.86 14.24
C ILE A 30 -18.35 -7.98 13.25
N ASN A 31 -17.62 -9.09 13.40
CA ASN A 31 -17.77 -10.25 12.52
C ASN A 31 -19.15 -10.91 12.76
N GLY A 32 -19.84 -11.23 11.67
CA GLY A 32 -21.22 -11.74 11.69
C GLY A 32 -21.97 -11.57 10.36
N SER A 33 -21.33 -11.02 9.32
CA SER A 33 -21.93 -10.89 7.99
C SER A 33 -21.76 -12.18 7.19
N GLU A 34 -22.85 -12.71 6.64
CA GLU A 34 -22.82 -13.88 5.74
C GLU A 34 -22.48 -13.53 4.28
N TYR A 35 -22.41 -12.24 3.93
CA TYR A 35 -22.45 -11.78 2.53
C TYR A 35 -21.12 -11.28 1.94
N VAL A 36 -20.07 -11.10 2.76
CA VAL A 36 -18.78 -10.59 2.30
C VAL A 36 -17.63 -11.43 2.81
N HIS A 37 -16.54 -11.47 2.05
CA HIS A 37 -15.31 -12.13 2.47
C HIS A 37 -14.70 -11.38 3.66
N PHE A 38 -14.48 -12.09 4.76
CA PHE A 38 -13.83 -11.56 5.96
C PHE A 38 -12.63 -12.44 6.31
N GLY A 39 -11.44 -11.84 6.40
CA GLY A 39 -10.21 -12.53 6.78
C GLY A 39 -9.01 -12.13 5.94
N TYR A 40 -7.98 -12.97 6.00
CA TYR A 40 -6.70 -12.78 5.31
C TYR A 40 -6.78 -13.25 3.84
N GLY A 41 -6.22 -12.45 2.94
CA GLY A 41 -6.19 -12.76 1.52
C GLY A 41 -5.77 -11.56 0.67
N TYR A 42 -5.92 -11.70 -0.65
CA TYR A 42 -5.65 -10.63 -1.61
C TYR A 42 -6.73 -10.54 -2.69
N MET A 43 -6.78 -9.41 -3.39
CA MET A 43 -7.66 -9.18 -4.53
C MET A 43 -6.93 -9.45 -5.83
N LYS A 44 -7.57 -10.14 -6.78
CA LYS A 44 -7.08 -10.32 -8.14
C LYS A 44 -8.01 -9.64 -9.15
N PHE A 45 -7.48 -8.69 -9.90
CA PHE A 45 -8.17 -7.95 -10.96
C PHE A 45 -8.09 -8.67 -12.32
N ASN A 46 -8.91 -8.24 -13.28
CA ASN A 46 -9.05 -8.87 -14.60
C ASN A 46 -7.80 -8.70 -15.47
N ASP A 47 -7.05 -7.63 -15.26
CA ASP A 47 -5.74 -7.35 -15.86
C ASP A 47 -4.58 -8.06 -15.14
N ASN A 48 -4.87 -9.06 -14.31
CA ASN A 48 -3.95 -9.85 -13.50
C ASN A 48 -3.21 -9.09 -12.40
N VAL A 49 -3.56 -7.83 -12.14
CA VAL A 49 -3.02 -7.10 -11.00
C VAL A 49 -3.54 -7.71 -9.70
N ARG A 50 -2.64 -7.87 -8.73
CA ARG A 50 -2.94 -8.40 -7.39
C ARG A 50 -2.58 -7.37 -6.33
N VAL A 51 -3.56 -7.09 -5.48
CA VAL A 51 -3.47 -6.08 -4.43
C VAL A 51 -3.80 -6.72 -3.08
N ALA A 52 -2.98 -6.48 -2.07
CA ALA A 52 -3.27 -6.87 -0.69
C ALA A 52 -3.18 -5.64 0.23
N ALA A 53 -3.80 -5.76 1.40
CA ALA A 53 -3.67 -4.78 2.46
C ALA A 53 -2.83 -5.36 3.60
N GLU A 54 -2.07 -4.49 4.25
CA GLU A 54 -1.38 -4.73 5.52
C GLU A 54 -1.71 -3.59 6.48
N VAL A 55 -1.58 -3.82 7.77
CA VAL A 55 -1.92 -2.81 8.79
C VAL A 55 -0.71 -2.51 9.65
N CYS A 56 -0.21 -1.28 9.54
CA CYS A 56 0.74 -0.62 10.43
C CYS A 56 1.90 -1.51 10.87
N GLU A 57 1.87 -2.05 12.09
CA GLU A 57 2.96 -2.83 12.69
C GLU A 57 3.16 -4.22 12.04
N GLU A 58 2.18 -4.75 11.31
CA GLU A 58 2.31 -6.01 10.56
C GLU A 58 3.51 -5.99 9.60
N LEU A 59 3.90 -4.81 9.15
CA LEU A 59 5.04 -4.62 8.28
C LEU A 59 6.39 -4.92 8.95
N PHE A 60 6.46 -4.79 10.28
CA PHE A 60 7.69 -4.87 11.07
C PHE A 60 7.81 -6.13 11.93
N VAL A 61 6.84 -7.03 11.86
CA VAL A 61 6.90 -8.30 12.59
C VAL A 61 7.96 -9.22 11.96
N PRO A 62 8.50 -10.21 12.72
CA PRO A 62 9.57 -11.07 12.21
C PRO A 62 9.22 -11.87 10.95
N VAL A 63 7.94 -12.21 10.77
CA VAL A 63 7.41 -12.90 9.59
C VAL A 63 6.20 -12.12 9.09
N PRO A 64 6.41 -11.06 8.28
CA PRO A 64 5.35 -10.17 7.88
C PRO A 64 4.51 -10.77 6.73
N PRO A 65 3.20 -10.41 6.62
CA PRO A 65 2.29 -11.00 5.64
C PRO A 65 2.75 -10.88 4.19
N HIS A 66 3.40 -9.76 3.81
CA HIS A 66 3.89 -9.51 2.46
C HIS A 66 4.89 -10.57 1.99
N THR A 67 5.55 -11.29 2.89
CA THR A 67 6.45 -12.39 2.52
C THR A 67 5.67 -13.47 1.76
N GLU A 68 4.61 -14.01 2.35
CA GLU A 68 3.78 -15.05 1.74
C GLU A 68 2.93 -14.50 0.57
N LEU A 69 2.36 -13.32 0.74
CA LEU A 69 1.56 -12.66 -0.31
C LEU A 69 2.41 -12.36 -1.56
N SER A 70 3.68 -11.97 -1.40
CA SER A 70 4.58 -11.73 -2.54
C SER A 70 4.83 -13.00 -3.35
N LEU A 71 4.99 -14.15 -2.66
CA LEU A 71 5.13 -15.47 -3.29
C LEU A 71 3.83 -15.90 -3.99
N ASN A 72 2.67 -15.40 -3.56
CA ASN A 72 1.39 -15.52 -4.26
C ASN A 72 1.21 -14.47 -5.39
N CYS A 73 2.32 -13.87 -5.84
CA CYS A 73 2.40 -12.88 -6.91
C CYS A 73 1.67 -11.55 -6.63
N VAL A 74 1.39 -11.21 -5.37
CA VAL A 74 0.83 -9.88 -5.03
C VAL A 74 1.85 -8.79 -5.37
N GLN A 75 1.45 -7.80 -6.16
CA GLN A 75 2.34 -6.72 -6.61
C GLN A 75 2.20 -5.45 -5.77
N VAL A 76 0.98 -5.11 -5.39
CA VAL A 76 0.65 -3.86 -4.68
C VAL A 76 0.22 -4.17 -3.26
N PHE A 77 0.87 -3.52 -2.30
CA PHE A 77 0.57 -3.61 -0.87
C PHE A 77 0.10 -2.24 -0.39
N MET A 78 -1.10 -2.19 0.17
CA MET A 78 -1.65 -1.00 0.80
C MET A 78 -1.44 -1.13 2.31
N ASN A 79 -0.51 -0.37 2.87
CA ASN A 79 -0.27 -0.38 4.32
C ASN A 79 -1.07 0.75 4.98
N ALA A 80 -2.11 0.36 5.71
CA ALA A 80 -2.89 1.28 6.51
C ALA A 80 -2.18 1.54 7.84
N SER A 81 -1.70 2.76 8.07
CA SER A 81 -0.79 3.08 9.16
C SER A 81 -1.21 4.30 9.95
N LYS A 82 -1.20 4.16 11.28
CA LYS A 82 -1.42 5.25 12.23
C LYS A 82 -0.25 5.37 13.18
N SER A 83 0.88 5.83 12.66
CA SER A 83 2.10 5.99 13.45
C SER A 83 2.16 7.37 14.11
N HIS A 84 2.23 7.42 15.44
CA HIS A 84 2.54 8.66 16.14
C HIS A 84 3.95 9.16 15.79
N HIS A 85 4.10 10.49 15.75
CA HIS A 85 5.41 11.11 15.58
C HIS A 85 6.36 10.66 16.70
N GLN A 86 7.56 10.31 16.29
CA GLN A 86 8.70 10.10 17.17
C GLN A 86 9.91 10.67 16.44
N LEU A 87 10.79 11.36 17.16
CA LEU A 87 11.99 11.97 16.60
C LEU A 87 12.79 10.92 15.82
N ARG A 88 13.22 11.24 14.59
CA ARG A 88 13.99 10.39 13.67
C ARG A 88 13.31 9.09 13.20
N LYS A 89 12.05 8.83 13.56
CA LYS A 89 11.34 7.59 13.18
C LYS A 89 11.12 7.47 11.67
N LEU A 90 11.02 8.60 10.96
CA LEU A 90 10.82 8.60 9.51
C LEU A 90 11.97 7.88 8.78
N ASP A 91 13.21 8.09 9.21
CA ASP A 91 14.40 7.46 8.60
C ASP A 91 14.32 5.93 8.70
N ILE A 92 13.98 5.44 9.89
CA ILE A 92 13.83 4.00 10.19
C ILE A 92 12.74 3.40 9.31
N ARG A 93 11.60 4.09 9.22
CA ARG A 93 10.46 3.65 8.43
C ARG A 93 10.78 3.59 6.94
N LEU A 94 11.33 4.66 6.37
CA LEU A 94 11.70 4.66 4.96
C LEU A 94 12.77 3.61 4.65
N SER A 95 13.76 3.43 5.53
CA SER A 95 14.76 2.36 5.39
C SER A 95 14.12 0.96 5.34
N ALA A 96 13.18 0.69 6.25
CA ALA A 96 12.42 -0.56 6.25
C ALA A 96 11.60 -0.72 4.97
N PHE A 97 10.92 0.34 4.53
CA PHE A 97 10.11 0.32 3.31
C PHE A 97 10.96 -0.01 2.10
N ARG A 98 12.15 0.57 1.97
CA ARG A 98 13.06 0.24 0.88
C ARG A 98 13.43 -1.23 0.88
N THR A 99 13.79 -1.76 2.05
CA THR A 99 14.16 -3.17 2.21
C THR A 99 13.02 -4.11 1.83
N ILE A 100 11.80 -3.80 2.27
CA ILE A 100 10.59 -4.59 1.99
C ILE A 100 10.21 -4.49 0.51
N CYS A 101 10.33 -3.30 -0.06
CA CYS A 101 9.94 -3.00 -1.42
C CYS A 101 11.01 -3.37 -2.45
N HIS A 102 11.99 -4.22 -2.14
CA HIS A 102 12.98 -4.69 -3.13
C HIS A 102 12.30 -5.23 -4.40
N ARG A 103 11.03 -5.65 -4.35
CA ARG A 103 10.28 -6.25 -5.47
C ARG A 103 8.78 -5.95 -5.44
N LEU A 104 8.36 -4.91 -4.71
CA LEU A 104 6.95 -4.64 -4.41
C LEU A 104 6.63 -3.18 -4.67
N ILE A 105 5.33 -2.88 -4.82
CA ILE A 105 4.81 -1.54 -4.63
C ILE A 105 4.15 -1.46 -3.26
N LEU A 106 4.59 -0.52 -2.44
CA LEU A 106 3.97 -0.18 -1.16
C LEU A 106 3.33 1.19 -1.27
N VAL A 107 2.03 1.24 -0.99
CA VAL A 107 1.28 2.48 -0.78
C VAL A 107 0.99 2.58 0.71
N ASP A 108 1.62 3.53 1.37
CA ASP A 108 1.54 3.71 2.81
C ASP A 108 0.65 4.91 3.15
N GLU A 109 -0.26 4.74 4.11
CA GLU A 109 -1.19 5.79 4.55
C GLU A 109 -0.51 6.96 5.28
N CYS A 110 0.77 6.84 5.66
CA CYS A 110 1.60 8.01 6.00
C CYS A 110 2.17 8.70 4.73
N CYS A 111 1.43 8.58 3.64
CA CYS A 111 1.53 9.31 2.39
C CYS A 111 2.78 9.01 1.57
N CYS A 112 3.25 7.76 1.49
CA CYS A 112 4.36 7.44 0.57
C CYS A 112 4.05 6.29 -0.37
N VAL A 113 4.66 6.35 -1.56
CA VAL A 113 4.64 5.29 -2.56
C VAL A 113 6.07 4.87 -2.81
N VAL A 114 6.35 3.58 -2.63
CA VAL A 114 7.67 2.98 -2.78
C VAL A 114 7.57 1.85 -3.80
N ILE A 115 8.53 1.79 -4.73
CA ILE A 115 8.59 0.82 -5.82
C ILE A 115 10.04 0.37 -5.97
N ASN A 116 10.31 -0.94 -5.89
CA ASN A 116 11.65 -1.49 -6.11
C ASN A 116 12.73 -0.70 -5.34
N GLU A 117 12.51 -0.49 -4.05
CA GLU A 117 13.35 0.30 -3.13
C GLU A 117 13.35 1.82 -3.31
N ASP A 118 12.78 2.35 -4.40
CA ASP A 118 12.73 3.78 -4.66
C ASP A 118 11.44 4.39 -4.14
N VAL A 119 11.58 5.44 -3.33
CA VAL A 119 10.43 6.26 -2.93
C VAL A 119 10.11 7.18 -4.10
N VAL A 120 8.95 7.02 -4.74
CA VAL A 120 8.57 7.79 -5.93
C VAL A 120 7.55 8.89 -5.63
N ALA A 121 6.88 8.80 -4.48
CA ALA A 121 6.00 9.84 -3.99
C ALA A 121 6.01 9.84 -2.46
N LYS A 122 5.96 11.03 -1.85
CA LYS A 122 5.97 11.20 -0.40
C LYS A 122 5.25 12.50 -0.03
N GLY A 123 4.35 12.43 0.94
CA GLY A 123 3.67 13.56 1.53
C GLY A 123 4.56 14.30 2.53
N SER A 124 4.00 15.37 3.07
CA SER A 124 4.67 16.24 4.02
C SER A 124 4.80 15.55 5.38
N GLN A 125 5.98 15.61 6.01
CA GLN A 125 6.20 15.01 7.34
C GLN A 125 5.38 15.73 8.43
N PHE A 126 5.22 17.05 8.27
CA PHE A 126 4.37 17.89 9.09
C PHE A 126 3.47 18.68 8.15
N PHE A 127 2.16 18.46 8.26
CA PHE A 127 1.16 19.09 7.40
C PHE A 127 0.02 19.60 8.28
N VAL A 128 -0.36 20.86 8.08
CA VAL A 128 -1.30 21.57 8.98
C VAL A 128 -2.72 21.54 8.44
N LYS A 129 -2.92 21.23 7.14
CA LYS A 129 -4.27 21.14 6.57
C LYS A 129 -4.86 19.76 6.78
N ASP A 130 -6.18 19.68 6.69
CA ASP A 130 -6.94 18.46 7.00
C ASP A 130 -6.68 17.29 6.03
N VAL A 131 -6.36 17.58 4.76
CA VAL A 131 -6.19 16.55 3.72
C VAL A 131 -4.98 16.85 2.83
N GLU A 132 -4.08 15.87 2.71
CA GLU A 132 -3.01 15.81 1.71
C GLU A 132 -3.24 14.58 0.82
N VAL A 133 -3.08 14.73 -0.49
CA VAL A 133 -3.20 13.63 -1.45
C VAL A 133 -1.88 13.45 -2.17
N VAL A 134 -1.34 12.25 -2.13
CA VAL A 134 -0.11 11.86 -2.82
C VAL A 134 -0.45 10.91 -3.95
N VAL A 135 0.05 11.20 -5.15
CA VAL A 135 -0.21 10.43 -6.35
C VAL A 135 1.11 9.98 -6.96
N ALA A 136 1.16 8.71 -7.36
CA ALA A 136 2.25 8.16 -8.15
C ALA A 136 1.68 7.45 -9.37
N GLN A 137 2.40 7.51 -10.48
CA GLN A 137 2.10 6.75 -11.69
C GLN A 137 3.20 5.74 -11.92
N VAL A 138 2.80 4.47 -11.99
CA VAL A 138 3.69 3.33 -11.85
C VAL A 138 3.46 2.35 -12.98
N ASP A 139 4.53 1.70 -13.42
CA ASP A 139 4.47 0.60 -14.39
C ASP A 139 4.65 -0.73 -13.65
N LEU A 140 3.56 -1.50 -13.55
CA LEU A 140 3.57 -2.79 -12.85
C LEU A 140 4.39 -3.85 -13.59
N ASP A 141 4.58 -3.70 -14.90
CA ASP A 141 5.37 -4.66 -15.70
C ASP A 141 6.84 -4.64 -15.26
N THR A 142 7.33 -3.52 -14.70
CA THR A 142 8.69 -3.43 -14.14
C THR A 142 8.86 -4.31 -12.91
N VAL A 143 7.81 -4.46 -12.08
CA VAL A 143 7.81 -5.30 -10.90
C VAL A 143 7.79 -6.77 -11.30
N ASP A 144 6.91 -7.13 -12.23
CA ASP A 144 6.80 -8.50 -12.74
C ASP A 144 8.08 -8.93 -13.47
N SER A 145 8.67 -8.04 -14.28
CA SER A 145 9.94 -8.29 -14.98
C SER A 145 11.10 -8.51 -14.00
N LEU A 146 11.19 -7.69 -12.94
CA LEU A 146 12.22 -7.86 -11.91
C LEU A 146 12.06 -9.20 -11.19
N ARG A 147 10.86 -9.55 -10.76
CA ARG A 147 10.59 -10.85 -10.10
C ARG A 147 10.89 -12.04 -11.01
N GLY A 148 10.48 -11.93 -12.27
CA GLY A 148 10.71 -12.95 -13.30
C GLY A 148 12.18 -13.15 -13.65
N SER A 149 13.04 -12.17 -13.39
CA SER A 149 14.49 -12.27 -13.57
C SER A 149 15.20 -13.05 -12.45
N ILE A 150 14.52 -13.39 -11.36
CA ILE A 150 15.11 -13.98 -10.15
C ILE A 150 14.64 -15.42 -10.00
N SER A 151 15.45 -16.36 -10.46
CA SER A 151 15.13 -17.80 -10.42
C SER A 151 14.78 -18.32 -9.01
N SER A 152 15.53 -17.89 -7.98
CA SER A 152 15.25 -18.32 -6.60
C SER A 152 13.89 -17.87 -6.07
N PHE A 153 13.40 -16.72 -6.54
CA PHE A 153 12.06 -16.23 -6.19
C PHE A 153 10.98 -17.06 -6.91
N GLN A 154 11.20 -17.38 -8.19
CA GLN A 154 10.28 -18.22 -8.97
C GLN A 154 10.13 -19.62 -8.38
N GLU A 155 11.24 -20.25 -7.99
CA GLU A 155 11.22 -21.57 -7.36
C GLU A 155 10.40 -21.55 -6.06
N GLN A 156 10.62 -20.56 -5.19
CA GLN A 156 9.84 -20.43 -3.95
C GLN A 156 8.37 -20.14 -4.20
N ALA A 157 8.05 -19.26 -5.16
CA ALA A 157 6.67 -18.94 -5.52
C ALA A 157 5.95 -20.17 -6.07
N SER A 158 6.63 -21.03 -6.82
CA SER A 158 6.06 -22.27 -7.36
C SER A 158 5.66 -23.28 -6.28
N ALA A 159 6.34 -23.24 -5.13
CA ALA A 159 6.11 -24.13 -3.99
C ALA A 159 5.29 -23.49 -2.85
N ALA A 160 4.88 -22.22 -3.01
CA ALA A 160 4.20 -21.47 -1.97
C ALA A 160 2.77 -21.98 -1.72
N ALA A 161 2.33 -21.86 -0.47
CA ALA A 161 0.94 -22.14 -0.13
C ALA A 161 0.00 -21.15 -0.82
N VAL A 162 -1.14 -21.64 -1.28
CA VAL A 162 -2.16 -20.81 -1.92
C VAL A 162 -2.89 -20.00 -0.84
N VAL A 163 -2.80 -18.68 -0.94
CA VAL A 163 -3.52 -17.75 -0.08
C VAL A 163 -4.94 -17.49 -0.64
N PRO A 164 -5.98 -17.35 0.21
CA PRO A 164 -7.32 -17.00 -0.25
C PRO A 164 -7.34 -15.73 -1.11
N LEU A 165 -8.13 -15.76 -2.18
CA LEU A 165 -8.24 -14.63 -3.10
C LEU A 165 -9.69 -14.26 -3.37
N VAL A 166 -9.93 -12.97 -3.57
CA VAL A 166 -11.19 -12.42 -4.07
C VAL A 166 -10.97 -11.94 -5.50
N ARG A 167 -11.75 -12.45 -6.45
CA ARG A 167 -11.70 -11.98 -7.84
C ARG A 167 -12.51 -10.70 -7.98
N VAL A 168 -11.89 -9.66 -8.53
CA VAL A 168 -12.52 -8.36 -8.76
C VAL A 168 -12.74 -8.19 -10.26
N GLN A 169 -14.00 -8.01 -10.66
CA GLN A 169 -14.40 -7.85 -12.06
C GLN A 169 -14.15 -6.43 -12.58
N TYR A 170 -12.90 -5.99 -12.45
CA TYR A 170 -12.45 -4.65 -12.82
C TYR A 170 -10.99 -4.72 -13.31
N ASN A 171 -10.57 -3.79 -14.16
CA ASN A 171 -9.17 -3.61 -14.52
C ASN A 171 -8.62 -2.45 -13.71
N LEU A 172 -7.58 -2.69 -12.91
CA LEU A 172 -6.99 -1.64 -12.08
C LEU A 172 -6.13 -0.68 -12.92
N CYS A 173 -5.40 -1.23 -13.88
CA CYS A 173 -4.53 -0.49 -14.77
C CYS A 173 -5.28 0.03 -15.99
N ARG A 174 -4.86 1.19 -16.47
CA ARG A 174 -5.22 1.71 -17.80
C ARG A 174 -4.20 1.21 -18.82
N SER A 175 -4.62 1.01 -20.06
CA SER A 175 -3.70 0.65 -21.14
C SER A 175 -2.55 1.66 -21.23
N PHE A 176 -1.32 1.15 -21.21
CA PHE A 176 -0.12 1.97 -21.29
C PHE A 176 -0.14 2.81 -22.57
N LYS A 177 0.07 4.12 -22.43
CA LYS A 177 0.28 5.04 -23.56
C LYS A 177 1.71 5.55 -23.47
N HIS A 178 2.47 5.45 -24.56
CA HIS A 178 3.90 5.78 -24.63
C HIS A 178 4.30 7.19 -24.13
N GLN A 179 3.34 8.11 -23.99
CA GLN A 179 3.55 9.49 -23.53
C GLN A 179 3.16 9.72 -22.06
N MET A 180 2.82 8.67 -21.31
CA MET A 180 2.43 8.79 -19.91
C MET A 180 3.67 8.96 -19.01
N PRO A 181 3.80 10.07 -18.26
CA PRO A 181 4.98 10.30 -17.42
C PRO A 181 4.93 9.39 -16.19
N LEU A 182 5.89 8.47 -16.08
CA LEU A 182 6.06 7.65 -14.88
C LEU A 182 6.69 8.48 -13.75
N SER A 183 6.32 8.18 -12.51
CA SER A 183 6.94 8.80 -11.34
C SER A 183 8.39 8.37 -11.21
N SER A 184 9.29 9.34 -11.12
CA SER A 184 10.73 9.11 -10.92
C SER A 184 11.09 9.02 -9.43
N PRO A 185 12.17 8.31 -9.07
CA PRO A 185 12.68 8.27 -7.69
C PRO A 185 12.91 9.67 -7.11
N LEU A 186 12.45 9.89 -5.88
CA LEU A 186 12.61 11.13 -5.14
C LEU A 186 13.89 11.11 -4.30
N LYS A 187 14.63 12.22 -4.36
CA LYS A 187 15.65 12.51 -3.36
C LYS A 187 14.98 12.92 -2.06
N ILE A 188 15.00 12.03 -1.07
CA ILE A 188 14.40 12.29 0.24
C ILE A 188 15.25 13.32 1.01
N THR A 189 14.61 14.41 1.39
CA THR A 189 15.17 15.39 2.33
C THR A 189 14.60 15.09 3.71
N TYR A 190 15.51 14.96 4.68
CA TYR A 190 15.18 14.74 6.07
C TYR A 190 15.30 16.05 6.84
N HIS A 191 14.39 16.28 7.78
CA HIS A 191 14.50 17.40 8.70
C HIS A 191 15.67 17.17 9.68
N SER A 192 16.32 18.26 10.10
CA SER A 192 17.24 18.19 11.23
C SER A 192 16.46 17.89 12.52
N PRO A 193 17.10 17.36 13.58
CA PRO A 193 16.43 17.16 14.87
C PRO A 193 15.73 18.42 15.38
N GLU A 194 16.33 19.60 15.22
CA GLU A 194 15.78 20.89 15.66
C GLU A 194 14.54 21.27 14.85
N GLN A 195 14.56 21.02 13.55
CA GLN A 195 13.40 21.23 12.68
C GLN A 195 12.26 20.28 13.03
N GLU A 196 12.53 19.00 13.31
CA GLU A 196 11.51 18.05 13.77
C GLU A 196 10.89 18.47 15.09
N ILE A 197 11.69 18.97 16.04
CA ILE A 197 11.19 19.51 17.31
C ILE A 197 10.32 20.76 17.08
N THR A 198 10.73 21.62 16.14
CA THR A 198 10.02 22.88 15.87
C THR A 198 8.69 22.66 15.15
N TYR A 199 8.65 21.72 14.21
CA TYR A 199 7.47 21.45 13.38
C TYR A 199 6.58 20.33 13.93
N GLY A 200 7.12 19.48 14.80
CA GLY A 200 6.41 18.38 15.42
C GLY A 200 5.36 18.84 16.43
N PRO A 201 4.41 17.95 16.77
CA PRO A 201 3.46 18.21 17.83
C PRO A 201 4.21 18.38 19.15
N GLY A 202 4.06 19.56 19.78
CA GLY A 202 4.60 19.87 21.11
C GLY A 202 3.85 19.18 22.24
#